data_AF-A0A6B2G7I4-F1
#
_entry.id   AF-A0A6B2G7I4-F1
#
_cell.length_a   1.000
_cell.length_b   1.000
_cell.length_c   1.000
_cell.angle_alpha   90.00
_cell.angle_beta   90.00
_cell.angle_gamma   90.00
#
_symmetry.space_group_name_H-M   'P 1'
#
loop_
_entity.id
_entity.type
_entity.pdbx_description
1 polymer ?
#
loop_
_entity_poly.entity_id
_entity_poly.type
_entity_poly.pdbx_seq_one_letter_code
_entity_poly.pdbx_strand_id
1 'polypeptide(L)'
;MVSLILSYDKGIAHENTYNNTFQCLCFPMYTGKNCEYTCPRFCGNGRCWLDEKKVEPYCKCYLGYFGPDCIEKMTDENKTAKIVAIIAIVLIVIAIFVAIIISIF
;
A
#
# COMPACT_ATOMS: atom_id res chain seq x y z
N MET A 1 -4.33 34.28 -18.61
CA MET A 1 -3.33 33.95 -17.57
C MET A 1 -2.57 32.73 -18.05
N VAL A 2 -1.34 32.90 -18.48
CA VAL A 2 -0.48 31.80 -18.94
C VAL A 2 0.25 31.29 -17.71
N SER A 3 -0.12 30.13 -17.18
CA SER A 3 0.71 29.45 -16.19
C SER A 3 2.01 29.05 -16.87
N LEU A 4 3.17 29.52 -16.38
CA LEU A 4 4.46 29.06 -16.88
C LEU A 4 4.63 27.59 -16.47
N ILE A 5 4.37 26.68 -17.40
CA ILE A 5 4.65 25.26 -17.25
C ILE A 5 6.07 25.03 -17.78
N LEU A 6 7.05 24.96 -16.89
CA LEU A 6 8.41 24.56 -17.24
C LEU A 6 8.49 23.04 -17.06
N SER A 7 8.61 22.33 -18.18
CA SER A 7 8.77 20.88 -18.22
C SER A 7 10.25 20.54 -18.07
N TYR A 8 10.57 19.70 -17.09
CA TYR A 8 11.90 19.16 -16.83
C TYR A 8 11.86 17.64 -16.98
N ASP A 9 13.04 17.00 -17.03
CA ASP A 9 13.15 15.54 -17.23
C ASP A 9 12.43 14.71 -16.15
N LYS A 10 12.26 15.26 -14.94
CA LYS A 10 11.73 14.55 -13.76
C LYS A 10 10.36 15.04 -13.29
N GLY A 11 9.84 16.10 -13.90
CA GLY A 11 8.56 16.69 -13.48
C GLY A 11 8.28 18.04 -14.09
N ILE A 12 7.22 18.67 -13.60
CA ILE A 12 6.69 19.92 -14.11
C ILE A 12 6.66 20.95 -12.98
N ALA A 13 7.32 22.09 -13.18
CA ALA A 13 7.17 23.22 -12.26
C ALA A 13 5.87 23.97 -12.58
N HIS A 14 5.10 24.29 -11.54
CA HIS A 14 3.93 25.13 -11.63
C HIS A 14 4.00 26.25 -10.58
N GLU A 15 3.47 27.41 -10.92
CA GLU A 15 3.32 28.52 -9.99
C GLU A 15 2.05 28.33 -9.14
N ASN A 16 2.20 28.46 -7.83
CA ASN A 16 1.11 28.49 -6.88
C ASN A 16 0.61 29.94 -6.71
N THR A 17 -0.54 30.23 -7.30
CA THR A 17 -1.14 31.58 -7.33
C THR A 17 -1.58 32.09 -5.96
N TYR A 18 -1.65 31.24 -4.93
CA TYR A 18 -2.03 31.66 -3.58
C TYR A 18 -0.90 32.37 -2.83
N ASN A 19 0.35 31.97 -3.07
CA ASN A 19 1.52 32.46 -2.34
C ASN A 19 2.69 32.85 -3.25
N ASN A 20 2.49 32.87 -4.58
CA ASN A 20 3.52 33.13 -5.59
C ASN A 20 4.78 32.27 -5.40
N THR A 21 4.60 31.00 -5.01
CA THR A 21 5.71 30.03 -4.91
C THR A 21 5.67 29.04 -6.05
N PHE A 22 6.83 28.56 -6.50
CA PHE A 22 6.91 27.47 -7.45
C PHE A 22 6.87 26.12 -6.73
N GLN A 23 6.05 25.20 -7.22
CA GLN A 23 5.98 23.82 -6.75
C GLN A 23 6.21 22.86 -7.92
N CYS A 24 6.94 21.77 -7.65
CA CYS A 24 7.18 20.74 -8.66
C CYS A 24 6.18 19.59 -8.52
N LEU A 25 5.54 19.23 -9.63
CA LEU A 25 4.76 17.99 -9.78
C LEU A 25 5.69 16.93 -10.39
N CYS A 26 6.06 15.94 -9.57
CA CYS A 26 6.99 14.90 -9.98
C CYS A 26 6.31 13.79 -10.78
N PHE A 27 7.05 13.23 -11.74
CA PHE A 27 6.61 12.02 -12.44
C PHE A 27 6.63 10.79 -11.51
N PRO A 28 5.95 9.67 -11.86
CA PRO A 28 5.64 8.56 -10.93
C PRO A 28 6.82 7.89 -10.22
N MET A 29 8.06 8.14 -10.65
CA MET A 29 9.28 7.58 -10.07
C MET A 29 10.15 8.61 -9.32
N TYR A 30 9.70 9.85 -9.21
CA TYR A 30 10.47 10.93 -8.59
C TYR A 30 9.72 11.54 -7.40
N THR A 31 10.47 12.06 -6.45
CA THR A 31 9.93 12.75 -5.26
C THR A 31 10.93 13.79 -4.74
N GLY A 32 10.54 14.51 -3.69
CA GLY A 32 11.28 15.66 -3.18
C GLY A 32 10.66 16.98 -3.62
N LYS A 33 11.22 18.08 -3.11
CA LYS A 33 10.71 19.44 -3.38
C LYS A 33 10.88 19.82 -4.85
N ASN A 34 11.93 19.30 -5.49
CA ASN A 34 12.35 19.57 -6.85
C ASN A 34 12.41 18.29 -7.70
N CYS A 35 11.77 17.19 -7.26
CA CYS A 35 11.83 15.88 -7.92
C CYS A 35 13.26 15.33 -8.07
N GLU A 36 14.14 15.68 -7.12
CA GLU A 36 15.55 15.34 -7.13
C GLU A 36 15.80 13.88 -6.76
N TYR A 37 14.91 13.27 -5.97
CA TYR A 37 15.04 11.90 -5.51
C TYR A 37 14.35 10.94 -6.47
N THR A 38 15.01 9.84 -6.77
CA THR A 38 14.47 8.74 -7.58
C THR A 38 14.09 7.59 -6.68
N CYS A 39 12.86 7.08 -6.82
CA CYS A 39 12.47 5.90 -6.09
C CYS A 39 13.25 4.67 -6.57
N PRO A 40 13.60 3.75 -5.66
CA PRO A 40 14.38 2.57 -6.01
C PRO A 40 13.66 1.63 -6.97
N ARG A 41 12.31 1.69 -7.01
CA ARG A 41 11.46 0.79 -7.80
C ARG A 41 10.19 1.51 -8.29
N PHE A 42 9.51 0.91 -9.25
CA PHE A 42 8.23 1.42 -9.77
C PHE A 42 7.09 1.10 -8.79
N CYS A 43 6.42 2.14 -8.29
CA CYS A 43 5.33 2.00 -7.33
C CYS A 43 4.02 1.73 -8.08
N GLY A 44 3.71 0.47 -8.37
CA GLY A 44 2.56 0.07 -9.21
C GLY A 44 1.23 0.67 -8.75
N ASN A 45 0.75 0.27 -7.57
CA ASN A 45 -0.45 0.83 -6.94
C ASN A 45 -0.08 1.76 -5.76
N GLY A 46 0.83 2.69 -6.03
CA GLY A 46 1.26 3.65 -5.02
C GLY A 46 1.85 4.90 -5.65
N ARG A 47 2.58 5.65 -4.83
CA ARG A 47 3.38 6.78 -5.29
C ARG A 47 4.75 6.78 -4.66
N CYS A 48 5.72 7.33 -5.37
CA CYS A 48 7.03 7.60 -4.81
C CYS A 48 6.92 8.62 -3.68
N TRP A 49 7.53 8.34 -2.52
CA TRP A 49 7.42 9.17 -1.33
C TRP A 49 8.74 9.23 -0.57
N LEU A 50 9.07 10.41 -0.06
CA LEU A 50 10.14 10.61 0.92
C LEU A 50 9.50 11.10 2.22
N ASP A 51 9.70 10.35 3.29
CA ASP A 51 9.30 10.76 4.64
C ASP A 51 10.43 11.56 5.26
N GLU A 52 10.15 12.65 5.96
CA GLU A 52 11.16 13.47 6.65
C GLU A 52 12.01 12.65 7.64
N LYS A 53 11.47 11.53 8.13
CA LYS A 53 12.18 10.62 9.05
C LYS A 53 13.01 9.56 8.34
N LYS A 54 12.82 9.35 7.03
CA LYS A 54 13.54 8.34 6.26
C LYS A 54 14.59 9.02 5.39
N VAL A 55 15.78 8.43 5.39
CA VAL A 55 16.90 8.91 4.58
C VAL A 55 16.67 8.61 3.09
N GLU A 56 15.89 7.58 2.77
CA GLU A 56 15.70 7.09 1.41
C GLU A 56 14.23 7.11 0.97
N PRO A 57 13.96 7.44 -0.31
CA PRO A 57 12.62 7.40 -0.88
C PRO A 57 12.09 5.97 -0.99
N TYR A 58 10.79 5.79 -0.78
CA TYR A 58 10.12 4.49 -0.82
C TYR A 58 8.73 4.59 -1.45
N CYS A 59 8.14 3.45 -1.83
CA CYS A 59 6.78 3.41 -2.34
C CYS A 59 5.76 3.51 -1.20
N LYS A 60 4.94 4.57 -1.23
CA LYS A 60 3.77 4.70 -0.36
C LYS A 60 2.56 4.11 -1.09
N CYS A 61 2.12 2.94 -0.64
CA CYS A 61 1.02 2.21 -1.27
C CYS A 61 -0.34 2.85 -1.01
N TYR A 62 -1.23 2.74 -1.99
CA TYR A 62 -2.63 3.09 -1.84
C TYR A 62 -3.37 2.07 -0.96
N LEU A 63 -4.55 2.44 -0.47
CA LEU A 63 -5.36 1.59 0.39
C LEU A 63 -5.65 0.25 -0.30
N GLY A 64 -5.45 -0.85 0.43
CA GLY A 64 -5.66 -2.20 -0.10
C GLY A 64 -4.47 -2.76 -0.89
N TYR A 65 -3.33 -2.07 -0.94
CA TYR A 65 -2.09 -2.59 -1.53
C TYR A 65 -0.93 -2.53 -0.54
N PHE A 66 0.02 -3.45 -0.67
CA PHE A 66 1.20 -3.54 0.18
C PHE A 66 2.41 -4.13 -0.56
N GLY A 67 3.51 -4.33 0.17
CA GLY A 67 4.80 -4.77 -0.37
C GLY A 67 5.70 -3.60 -0.78
N PRO A 68 6.97 -3.88 -1.14
CA PRO A 68 7.94 -2.85 -1.51
C PRO A 68 7.57 -2.06 -2.77
N ASP A 69 6.79 -2.66 -3.68
CA ASP A 69 6.43 -2.10 -4.99
C ASP A 69 4.91 -1.83 -5.13
N CYS A 70 4.14 -2.06 -4.06
CA CYS A 70 2.68 -1.89 -4.05
C CYS A 70 1.96 -2.73 -5.13
N ILE A 71 2.45 -3.95 -5.39
CA ILE A 71 1.86 -4.90 -6.34
C ILE A 71 0.89 -5.85 -5.63
N GLU A 72 1.16 -6.14 -4.36
CA GLU A 72 0.38 -7.09 -3.58
C GLU A 72 -0.95 -6.45 -3.15
N LYS A 73 -2.06 -7.10 -3.47
CA LYS A 73 -3.40 -6.64 -3.09
C LYS A 73 -3.80 -7.32 -1.78
N MET A 74 -4.28 -6.54 -0.83
CA MET A 74 -4.95 -7.07 0.36
C MET A 74 -6.23 -7.77 -0.08
N THR A 75 -6.25 -9.10 -0.02
CA THR A 75 -7.46 -9.89 -0.18
C THR A 75 -8.04 -10.18 1.21
N ASP A 76 -9.36 -10.07 1.34
CA ASP A 76 -10.10 -10.40 2.58
C ASP A 76 -10.06 -11.92 2.92
N GLU A 77 -9.35 -12.71 2.11
CA GLU A 77 -9.29 -14.17 2.17
C GLU A 77 -8.65 -14.70 3.46
N ASN A 78 -7.92 -13.86 4.21
CA ASN A 78 -7.31 -14.23 5.48
C ASN A 78 -8.26 -14.19 6.69
N LYS A 79 -9.47 -13.64 6.55
CA LYS A 79 -10.50 -13.73 7.61
C LYS A 79 -11.35 -14.99 7.48
N THR A 80 -11.63 -15.42 6.25
CA THR A 80 -12.54 -16.54 5.97
C THR A 80 -11.90 -17.90 6.25
N ALA A 81 -10.61 -18.09 5.90
CA ALA A 81 -9.91 -19.37 6.11
C ALA A 81 -9.76 -19.74 7.60
N LYS A 82 -9.57 -18.76 8.48
CA LYS A 82 -9.43 -18.99 9.93
C LYS A 82 -10.74 -19.44 10.57
N ILE A 83 -11.88 -18.92 10.11
CA ILE A 83 -13.21 -19.28 10.64
C ILE A 83 -13.57 -20.72 10.25
N VAL A 84 -13.30 -21.13 9.00
CA VAL A 84 -13.58 -22.49 8.52
C VAL A 84 -12.78 -23.53 9.30
N ALA A 85 -11.51 -23.26 9.58
CA ALA A 85 -10.67 -24.16 10.38
C ALA A 85 -11.21 -24.36 11.81
N ILE A 86 -11.67 -23.29 12.46
CA ILE A 86 -12.22 -23.37 13.83
C ILE A 86 -13.51 -24.20 13.85
N ILE A 87 -14.42 -23.98 12.89
CA ILE A 87 -15.69 -24.73 12.82
C ILE A 87 -15.43 -26.23 12.63
N ALA A 88 -14.49 -26.60 11.74
CA ALA A 88 -14.15 -28.00 11.51
C ALA A 88 -13.60 -28.67 12.79
N ILE A 89 -12.72 -28.00 13.53
CA ILE A 89 -12.17 -28.52 14.78
C ILE A 89 -13.27 -28.75 15.82
N VAL A 90 -14.19 -27.78 15.98
CA VAL A 90 -15.30 -27.88 16.95
C VAL A 90 -16.21 -29.07 16.61
N LEU A 91 -16.55 -29.28 15.34
CA LEU A 91 -17.38 -30.40 14.92
C LEU A 91 -16.71 -31.76 15.18
N ILE A 92 -15.40 -31.86 14.94
CA ILE A 92 -14.62 -33.08 15.24
C ILE A 92 -14.63 -33.38 16.74
N VAL A 93 -14.41 -32.36 17.59
CA VAL A 93 -14.42 -32.53 19.04
C VAL A 93 -15.78 -33.00 19.55
N ILE A 94 -16.88 -32.41 19.04
CA ILE A 94 -18.25 -32.83 19.39
C ILE A 94 -18.49 -34.29 18.99
N ALA A 95 -18.08 -34.68 17.78
CA ALA A 95 -18.25 -36.06 17.31
C ALA A 95 -17.49 -37.07 18.19
N ILE A 96 -16.26 -36.73 18.60
CA ILE A 96 -15.45 -37.56 19.51
C ILE A 96 -16.14 -37.70 20.87
N PHE A 97 -16.63 -36.60 21.43
CA PHE A 97 -17.35 -36.62 22.72
C PHE A 97 -18.60 -37.51 22.66
N VAL A 98 -19.39 -37.40 21.59
CA VAL A 98 -20.58 -38.23 21.40
C VAL A 98 -20.20 -39.71 21.27
N ALA A 99 -19.15 -40.05 20.51
CA ALA A 99 -18.69 -41.43 20.37
C ALA A 99 -18.22 -42.03 21.70
N ILE A 100 -17.54 -41.25 22.55
CA ILE A 100 -17.11 -41.68 23.88
C ILE A 100 -18.32 -41.96 24.77
N ILE A 101 -19.31 -41.06 24.80
CA ILE A 101 -20.53 -41.24 25.61
C ILE A 101 -21.29 -42.50 25.18
N ILE A 102 -21.44 -42.73 23.88
CA ILE A 102 -22.12 -43.93 23.35
C ILE A 102 -21.35 -45.22 23.70
N SER A 103 -20.02 -45.15 23.83
CA SER A 103 -19.20 -46.32 24.19
C SER A 103 -19.23 -46.64 25.69
N ILE A 104 -19.70 -45.71 26.53
CA ILE A 104 -19.77 -45.85 27.99
C ILE A 104 -21.14 -46.39 28.43
N PHE A 105 -22.20 -46.15 27.66
CA PHE A 105 -23.56 -46.65 27.90
C PHE A 105 -23.81 -47.99 27.19
#